data_AF-A0A8C7HH49-F1
#
_entry.id   AF-A0A8C7HH49-F1
#
_cell.length_a   1.000
_cell.length_b   1.000
_cell.length_c   1.000
_cell.angle_alpha   90.00
_cell.angle_beta   90.00
_cell.angle_gamma   90.00
#
_symmetry.space_group_name_H-M   'P 1'
#
loop_
_entity.id
_entity.type
_entity.pdbx_description
1 polymer ?
#
loop_
_entity_poly.entity_id
_entity_poly.type
_entity_poly.pdbx_seq_one_letter_code
_entity_poly.pdbx_strand_id
1 'polypeptide(L)'
;MLPKAELKKWFQKLLTHTSVFALSLPTHLTVDMESWLKNILILSAFCWECRGDRVLQTKGVETATEGGQITLVCHYETDDPSPYLFWYKQQANDYLKYMLMRHKFGTGDNATEFKERFHADLDANSKSVPLTIQRVQLSDSAVYYCALRPTVTTGDTTPLQKHTELHTDNTPVCTVYSTTLKLTQ
;
A
#
# COMPACT_ATOMS: atom_id res chain seq x y z
N MET A 1 27.79 8.31 29.57
CA MET A 1 27.16 7.37 30.54
C MET A 1 27.03 8.08 31.88
N LEU A 2 25.82 8.46 32.27
CA LEU A 2 25.52 9.05 33.58
C LEU A 2 24.99 7.94 34.52
N PRO A 3 25.47 7.83 35.76
CA PRO A 3 25.08 6.73 36.65
C PRO A 3 23.64 6.89 37.17
N LYS A 4 22.86 5.79 37.12
CA LYS A 4 21.45 5.67 37.54
C LYS A 4 21.16 6.13 39.00
N ALA A 5 22.18 6.34 39.81
CA ALA A 5 22.06 6.75 41.21
C ALA A 5 21.75 8.26 41.39
N GLU A 6 22.13 9.11 40.44
CA GLU A 6 21.90 10.57 40.55
C GLU A 6 20.47 10.96 40.14
N LEU A 7 19.82 10.19 39.26
CA LEU A 7 18.42 10.42 38.86
C LEU A 7 17.43 10.23 40.02
N LYS A 8 17.72 9.28 40.92
CA LYS A 8 16.85 8.99 42.08
C LYS A 8 16.88 10.11 43.12
N LYS A 9 18.02 10.80 43.27
CA LYS A 9 18.15 11.99 44.13
C LYS A 9 17.35 13.19 43.60
N TRP A 10 17.27 13.36 42.27
CA TRP A 10 16.44 14.40 41.65
C TRP A 10 14.94 14.14 41.81
N PHE A 11 14.50 12.90 41.65
CA PHE A 11 13.09 12.52 41.86
C PHE A 11 12.63 12.68 43.31
N GLN A 12 13.48 12.37 44.29
CA GLN A 12 13.15 12.55 45.70
C GLN A 12 13.10 14.03 46.12
N LYS A 13 13.92 14.88 45.48
CA LYS A 13 14.00 16.33 45.76
C LYS A 13 12.82 17.12 45.16
N LEU A 14 12.16 16.59 44.14
CA LEU A 14 10.95 17.20 43.55
C LEU A 14 9.68 16.96 44.39
N LEU A 15 9.67 15.91 45.22
CA LEU A 15 8.51 15.49 46.02
C LEU A 15 8.40 16.17 47.40
N THR A 16 9.34 17.03 47.79
CA THR A 16 9.38 17.67 49.13
C THR A 16 9.00 19.15 49.14
N HIS A 17 8.58 19.72 48.01
CA HIS A 17 8.19 21.14 47.92
C HIS A 17 6.68 21.39 47.79
N THR A 18 5.84 20.49 48.31
CA THR A 18 4.41 20.77 48.44
C THR A 18 3.90 20.44 49.84
N SER A 19 3.97 21.42 50.74
CA SER A 19 3.07 21.46 51.90
C SER A 19 2.57 22.89 52.16
N VAL A 20 1.25 23.03 51.93
CA VAL A 20 0.25 23.72 52.74
C VAL A 20 0.40 25.23 52.96
N PHE A 21 -0.47 25.98 52.29
CA PHE A 21 -1.23 27.06 52.94
C PHE A 21 -2.71 26.83 52.68
N ALA A 22 -3.44 26.50 53.75
CA ALA A 22 -4.90 26.58 53.78
C ALA A 22 -5.28 28.00 54.22
N LEU A 23 -6.23 28.62 53.52
CA LEU A 23 -7.47 29.19 54.06
C LEU A 23 -8.18 30.13 53.05
N SER A 24 -9.51 30.07 53.11
CA SER A 24 -10.55 30.92 52.49
C SER A 24 -11.02 30.60 51.05
N LEU A 25 -12.25 30.08 50.98
CA LEU A 25 -13.16 30.17 49.81
C LEU A 25 -13.81 31.57 49.80
N PRO A 26 -14.15 32.15 48.63
CA PRO A 26 -15.49 31.91 48.09
C PRO A 26 -15.59 31.79 46.55
N THR A 27 -16.47 30.87 46.14
CA THR A 27 -17.31 30.85 44.93
C THR A 27 -16.75 31.43 43.62
N HIS A 28 -16.42 30.55 42.66
CA HIS A 28 -16.96 30.48 41.29
C HIS A 28 -15.97 29.73 40.38
N LEU A 29 -16.48 28.74 39.62
CA LEU A 29 -15.83 28.00 38.51
C LEU A 29 -14.82 26.90 38.89
N THR A 30 -15.32 25.77 39.41
CA THR A 30 -14.67 24.48 39.15
C THR A 30 -15.05 24.04 37.73
N VAL A 31 -14.22 24.41 36.75
CA VAL A 31 -14.25 23.74 35.45
C VAL A 31 -13.81 22.29 35.70
N ASP A 32 -14.76 21.36 35.54
CA ASP A 32 -14.59 19.92 35.78
C ASP A 32 -13.34 19.36 35.10
N MET A 33 -12.39 18.93 35.92
CA MET A 33 -11.15 18.23 35.50
C MET A 33 -11.43 16.80 34.98
N GLU A 34 -12.69 16.35 35.02
CA GLU A 34 -13.17 15.08 34.45
C GLU A 34 -13.51 15.20 32.95
N SER A 35 -13.75 16.42 32.44
CA SER A 35 -14.14 16.65 31.04
C SER A 35 -12.94 16.65 30.07
N TRP A 36 -11.72 16.82 30.58
CA TRP A 36 -10.51 16.87 29.77
C TRP A 36 -9.94 15.47 29.50
N LEU A 37 -10.16 14.51 30.40
CA LEU A 37 -9.69 13.13 30.25
C LEU A 37 -10.51 12.32 29.22
N LYS A 38 -11.81 12.64 29.08
CA LYS A 38 -12.67 11.97 28.08
C LYS A 38 -12.37 12.41 26.64
N ASN A 39 -11.89 13.64 26.44
CA ASN A 39 -11.47 14.11 25.11
C ASN A 39 -10.10 13.57 24.68
N ILE A 40 -9.23 13.22 25.65
CA ILE A 40 -7.91 12.63 25.36
C ILE A 40 -8.06 11.17 24.91
N LEU A 41 -9.02 10.41 25.46
CA LEU A 41 -9.29 9.03 25.05
C LEU A 41 -10.01 8.91 23.69
N ILE A 42 -10.67 9.98 23.22
CA ILE A 42 -11.34 10.00 21.90
C ILE A 42 -10.38 10.44 20.78
N LEU A 43 -9.22 11.02 21.12
CA LEU A 43 -8.18 11.41 20.15
C LEU A 43 -7.18 10.29 19.80
N SER A 44 -7.17 9.17 20.54
CA SER A 44 -6.28 8.03 20.26
C SER A 44 -6.90 7.00 19.30
N ALA A 45 -8.10 7.24 18.78
CA ALA A 45 -8.54 6.62 17.53
C ALA A 45 -7.85 7.32 16.35
N PHE A 46 -6.52 7.46 16.44
CA PHE A 46 -5.69 7.63 15.25
C PHE A 46 -5.76 6.26 14.59
N CYS A 47 -6.79 6.08 13.76
CA CYS A 47 -6.85 4.99 12.82
C CYS A 47 -5.53 5.09 12.08
N TRP A 48 -4.60 4.19 12.40
CA TRP A 48 -3.34 4.08 11.69
C TRP A 48 -3.75 3.77 10.27
N GLU A 49 -3.84 4.79 9.41
CA GLU A 49 -4.01 4.55 8.00
C GLU A 49 -2.90 3.60 7.63
N CYS A 50 -3.28 2.46 7.09
CA CYS A 50 -2.39 1.41 6.67
C CYS A 50 -1.51 1.98 5.54
N ARG A 51 -0.45 2.70 5.89
CA ARG A 51 0.59 3.15 4.95
C ARG A 51 1.42 1.92 4.62
N GLY A 52 0.86 1.10 3.75
CA GLY A 52 1.49 -0.05 3.15
C GLY A 52 1.43 0.10 1.63
N ASP A 53 2.46 -0.44 0.98
CA ASP A 53 2.52 -0.56 -0.48
C ASP A 53 1.21 -1.13 -1.02
N ARG A 54 0.63 -0.48 -2.03
CA ARG A 54 -0.58 -0.96 -2.70
C ARG A 54 -0.61 -0.56 -4.17
N VAL A 55 -1.35 -1.34 -4.94
CA VAL A 55 -1.67 -1.06 -6.34
C VAL A 55 -3.18 -0.89 -6.49
N LEU A 56 -3.60 -0.02 -7.42
CA LEU A 56 -4.98 0.30 -7.70
C LEU A 56 -5.21 0.10 -9.20
N GLN A 57 -5.96 -0.94 -9.55
CA GLN A 57 -6.36 -1.23 -10.92
C GLN A 57 -7.86 -0.98 -11.11
N THR A 58 -8.25 -0.65 -12.34
CA THR A 58 -9.68 -0.59 -12.70
C THR A 58 -10.30 -1.95 -12.46
N LYS A 59 -11.32 -1.97 -11.60
CA LYS A 59 -12.07 -3.19 -11.29
C LYS A 59 -13.04 -3.50 -12.42
N GLY A 60 -13.07 -4.75 -12.83
CA GLY A 60 -14.10 -5.28 -13.72
C GLY A 60 -13.54 -5.78 -15.04
N VAL A 61 -14.39 -5.72 -16.05
CA VAL A 61 -14.15 -6.25 -17.39
C VAL A 61 -13.94 -5.08 -18.33
N GLU A 62 -12.74 -4.99 -18.88
CA GLU A 62 -12.42 -4.14 -20.01
C GLU A 62 -12.68 -4.91 -21.30
N THR A 63 -13.20 -4.23 -22.33
CA THR A 63 -13.47 -4.85 -23.63
C THR A 63 -12.67 -4.18 -24.73
N ALA A 64 -12.05 -4.98 -25.60
CA ALA A 64 -11.38 -4.47 -26.80
C ALA A 64 -11.72 -5.30 -28.04
N THR A 65 -11.69 -4.65 -29.20
CA THR A 65 -11.86 -5.30 -30.50
C THR A 65 -10.54 -5.89 -30.99
N GLU A 66 -10.59 -7.05 -31.62
CA GLU A 66 -9.42 -7.67 -32.26
C GLU A 66 -8.77 -6.71 -33.28
N GLY A 67 -7.43 -6.72 -33.32
CA GLY A 67 -6.62 -5.80 -34.12
C GLY A 67 -6.49 -4.38 -33.55
N GLY A 68 -7.31 -4.03 -32.55
CA GLY A 68 -7.30 -2.73 -31.89
C GLY A 68 -6.12 -2.52 -30.93
N GLN A 69 -6.26 -1.47 -30.12
CA GLN A 69 -5.35 -1.12 -29.04
C GLN A 69 -6.14 -0.88 -27.75
N ILE A 70 -5.60 -1.32 -26.63
CA ILE A 70 -6.15 -1.04 -25.29
C ILE A 70 -5.04 -0.68 -24.31
N THR A 71 -5.37 0.15 -23.31
CA THR A 71 -4.46 0.50 -22.22
C THR A 71 -5.11 0.14 -20.89
N LEU A 72 -4.47 -0.76 -20.15
CA LEU A 72 -4.86 -1.14 -18.79
C LEU A 72 -4.11 -0.25 -17.80
N VAL A 73 -4.85 0.47 -16.95
CA VAL A 73 -4.26 1.43 -16.01
C VAL A 73 -4.00 0.77 -14.66
N CYS A 74 -2.80 0.99 -14.12
CA CYS A 74 -2.44 0.64 -12.76
C CYS A 74 -1.83 1.87 -12.08
N HIS A 75 -2.41 2.28 -10.96
CA HIS A 75 -1.81 3.25 -10.05
C HIS A 75 -1.14 2.52 -8.89
N TYR A 76 -0.19 3.16 -8.23
CA TYR A 76 0.49 2.61 -7.07
C TYR A 76 0.71 3.65 -5.98
N GLU A 77 0.73 3.18 -4.74
CA GLU A 77 1.08 3.96 -3.57
C GLU A 77 2.19 3.21 -2.83
N THR A 78 3.33 3.86 -2.67
CA THR A 78 4.50 3.35 -1.97
C THR A 78 5.34 4.53 -1.47
N ASP A 79 6.04 4.30 -0.37
CA ASP A 79 7.03 5.23 0.17
C ASP A 79 8.45 4.94 -0.38
N ASP A 80 8.63 3.87 -1.16
CA ASP A 80 9.89 3.57 -1.84
C ASP A 80 10.21 4.66 -2.88
N PRO A 81 11.36 5.35 -2.79
CA PRO A 81 11.76 6.36 -3.76
C PRO A 81 12.11 5.79 -5.15
N SER A 82 12.27 4.46 -5.25
CA SER A 82 12.76 3.68 -6.38
C SER A 82 11.91 2.41 -6.65
N PRO A 83 10.58 2.55 -6.83
CA PRO A 83 9.72 1.38 -6.87
C PRO A 83 9.90 0.56 -8.15
N TYR A 84 9.74 -0.75 -8.00
CA TYR A 84 9.68 -1.70 -9.10
C TYR A 84 8.21 -2.08 -9.35
N LEU A 85 7.78 -1.99 -10.59
CA LEU A 85 6.40 -2.23 -11.00
C LEU A 85 6.38 -3.36 -12.01
N PHE A 86 5.54 -4.34 -11.77
CA PHE A 86 5.48 -5.58 -12.54
C PHE A 86 4.10 -5.72 -13.17
N TRP A 87 4.07 -6.24 -14.40
CA TRP A 87 2.85 -6.70 -15.04
C TRP A 87 2.90 -8.21 -15.28
N TYR A 88 1.77 -8.85 -15.05
CA TYR A 88 1.56 -10.27 -15.23
C TYR A 88 0.27 -10.55 -15.99
N LYS A 89 0.25 -11.65 -16.75
CA LYS A 89 -0.92 -12.17 -17.46
C LYS A 89 -1.29 -13.54 -16.90
N GLN A 90 -2.57 -13.76 -16.62
CA GLN A 90 -3.10 -15.07 -16.24
C GLN A 90 -4.23 -15.46 -17.18
N GLN A 91 -4.01 -16.54 -17.94
CA GLN A 91 -5.07 -17.15 -18.74
C GLN A 91 -5.96 -18.03 -17.84
N ALA A 92 -7.18 -18.32 -18.30
CA ALA A 92 -8.10 -19.17 -17.56
C ALA A 92 -7.46 -20.53 -17.27
N ASN A 93 -7.46 -20.94 -15.99
CA ASN A 93 -6.84 -22.16 -15.50
C ASN A 93 -5.34 -22.29 -15.78
N ASP A 94 -4.65 -21.17 -15.95
CA ASP A 94 -3.19 -21.13 -16.15
C ASP A 94 -2.50 -20.40 -14.99
N TYR A 95 -1.19 -20.59 -14.88
CA TYR A 95 -0.38 -19.89 -13.90
C TYR A 95 -0.15 -18.42 -14.31
N LEU A 96 0.21 -17.60 -13.32
CA LEU A 96 0.57 -16.20 -13.54
C LEU A 96 1.90 -16.12 -14.33
N LYS A 97 1.86 -15.53 -15.53
CA LYS A 97 3.03 -15.35 -16.40
C LYS A 97 3.58 -13.93 -16.25
N TYR A 98 4.89 -13.82 -15.99
CA TYR A 98 5.59 -12.55 -15.94
C TYR A 98 5.66 -11.92 -17.33
N MET A 99 5.23 -10.66 -17.46
CA MET A 99 5.26 -9.95 -18.74
C MET A 99 6.43 -8.99 -18.84
N LEU A 100 6.50 -8.05 -17.91
CA LEU A 100 7.47 -6.97 -17.91
C LEU A 100 7.59 -6.34 -16.52
N MET A 101 8.70 -5.62 -16.33
CA MET A 101 9.00 -4.82 -15.15
C MET A 101 9.45 -3.44 -15.57
N ARG A 102 9.01 -2.41 -14.84
CA ARG A 102 9.50 -1.04 -14.95
C ARG A 102 9.97 -0.54 -13.59
N HIS A 103 10.94 0.35 -13.60
CA HIS A 103 11.42 1.02 -12.40
C HIS A 103 11.80 2.46 -12.78
N LYS A 104 11.89 3.33 -11.77
CA LYS A 104 12.10 4.77 -11.96
C LYS A 104 13.41 5.12 -12.69
N PHE A 105 14.44 4.29 -12.54
CA PHE A 105 15.80 4.58 -12.99
C PHE A 105 16.27 3.63 -14.11
N GLY A 106 15.54 3.57 -15.22
CA GLY A 106 15.95 2.76 -16.36
C GLY A 106 14.78 2.38 -17.27
N THR A 107 15.06 1.49 -18.24
CA THR A 107 14.07 1.00 -19.20
C THR A 107 13.25 -0.19 -18.68
N GLY A 108 13.77 -0.91 -17.68
CA GLY A 108 13.13 -2.12 -17.16
C GLY A 108 13.43 -3.37 -18.00
N ASP A 109 12.55 -4.37 -17.92
CA ASP A 109 12.68 -5.66 -18.60
C ASP A 109 11.34 -6.11 -19.20
N ASN A 110 11.39 -6.90 -20.28
CA ASN A 110 10.24 -7.54 -20.91
C ASN A 110 10.59 -9.00 -21.19
N ALA A 111 9.74 -9.94 -20.79
CA ALA A 111 9.84 -11.32 -21.23
C ALA A 111 9.67 -11.41 -22.76
N THR A 112 10.39 -12.34 -23.38
CA THR A 112 10.54 -12.44 -24.83
C THR A 112 9.20 -12.46 -25.58
N GLU A 113 8.21 -13.17 -25.05
CA GLU A 113 6.88 -13.30 -25.65
C GLU A 113 6.05 -11.99 -25.69
N PHE A 114 6.43 -10.98 -24.89
CA PHE A 114 5.68 -9.72 -24.76
C PHE A 114 6.40 -8.51 -25.36
N LYS A 115 7.59 -8.65 -25.96
CA LYS A 115 8.41 -7.51 -26.41
C LYS A 115 7.80 -6.68 -27.55
N GLU A 116 7.01 -7.29 -28.42
CA GLU A 116 6.58 -6.62 -29.66
C GLU A 116 5.29 -5.82 -29.56
N ARG A 117 4.34 -6.26 -28.72
CA ARG A 117 2.97 -5.72 -28.69
C ARG A 117 2.57 -5.12 -27.36
N PHE A 118 3.36 -5.39 -26.31
CA PHE A 118 3.05 -5.00 -24.94
C PHE A 118 4.07 -3.98 -24.47
N HIS A 119 3.56 -2.80 -24.15
CA HIS A 119 4.37 -1.66 -23.73
C HIS A 119 3.81 -1.12 -22.44
N ALA A 120 4.70 -0.86 -21.48
CA ALA A 120 4.35 -0.14 -20.28
C ALA A 120 5.43 0.88 -20.00
N ASP A 121 5.02 2.03 -19.48
CA ASP A 121 5.92 3.10 -19.06
C ASP A 121 5.52 3.54 -17.66
N LEU A 122 6.52 3.73 -16.79
CA LEU A 122 6.29 4.19 -15.44
C LEU A 122 6.20 5.71 -15.45
N ASP A 123 5.05 6.24 -15.03
CA ASP A 123 4.87 7.65 -14.75
C ASP A 123 4.99 7.88 -13.23
N ALA A 124 6.13 8.39 -12.82
CA ALA A 124 6.42 8.67 -11.41
C ALA A 124 5.63 9.87 -10.87
N ASN A 125 5.17 10.77 -11.74
CA ASN A 125 4.42 11.96 -11.31
C ASN A 125 2.98 11.59 -10.97
N SER A 126 2.32 10.80 -11.82
CA SER A 126 0.95 10.30 -11.59
C SER A 126 0.91 9.01 -10.76
N LYS A 127 2.07 8.50 -10.34
CA LYS A 127 2.24 7.20 -9.68
C LYS A 127 1.48 6.09 -10.41
N SER A 128 1.75 5.93 -11.71
CA SER A 128 1.07 4.96 -12.55
C SER A 128 2.03 4.20 -13.46
N VAL A 129 1.57 3.04 -13.95
CA VAL A 129 2.30 2.16 -14.87
C VAL A 129 1.32 1.55 -15.87
N PRO A 130 0.75 2.34 -16.80
CA PRO A 130 -0.18 1.85 -17.79
C PRO A 130 0.44 0.78 -18.69
N LEU A 131 -0.29 -0.31 -18.93
CA LEU A 131 0.07 -1.35 -19.89
C LEU A 131 -0.76 -1.19 -21.17
N THR A 132 -0.10 -0.80 -22.25
CA THR A 132 -0.68 -0.71 -23.60
C THR A 132 -0.44 -2.00 -24.37
N ILE A 133 -1.51 -2.55 -24.92
CA ILE A 133 -1.51 -3.74 -25.76
C ILE A 133 -1.94 -3.31 -27.17
N GLN A 134 -1.07 -3.48 -28.14
CA GLN A 134 -1.33 -3.17 -29.55
C GLN A 134 -1.63 -4.43 -30.34
N ARG A 135 -2.35 -4.26 -31.46
CA ARG A 135 -2.74 -5.35 -32.36
C ARG A 135 -3.32 -6.52 -31.55
N VAL A 136 -4.29 -6.20 -30.70
CA VAL A 136 -4.86 -7.13 -29.72
C VAL A 136 -5.39 -8.36 -30.43
N GLN A 137 -5.10 -9.56 -29.90
CA GLN A 137 -5.50 -10.85 -30.48
C GLN A 137 -6.42 -11.57 -29.51
N LEU A 138 -7.32 -12.45 -29.98
CA LEU A 138 -8.21 -13.22 -29.09
C LEU A 138 -7.50 -13.93 -27.92
N SER A 139 -6.24 -14.37 -28.12
CA SER A 139 -5.38 -14.99 -27.11
C SER A 139 -4.94 -14.03 -25.98
N ASP A 140 -5.14 -12.73 -26.14
CA ASP A 140 -4.88 -11.69 -25.15
C ASP A 140 -6.02 -11.55 -24.14
N SER A 141 -7.18 -12.17 -24.37
CA SER A 141 -8.25 -12.24 -23.37
C SER A 141 -7.78 -13.02 -22.13
N ALA A 142 -7.56 -12.31 -21.03
CA ALA A 142 -6.95 -12.83 -19.81
C ALA A 142 -7.19 -11.88 -18.62
N VAL A 143 -6.79 -12.31 -17.43
CA VAL A 143 -6.68 -11.42 -16.26
C VAL A 143 -5.27 -10.85 -16.20
N TYR A 144 -5.17 -9.54 -16.02
CA TYR A 144 -3.91 -8.83 -15.93
C TYR A 144 -3.70 -8.27 -14.53
N TYR A 145 -2.52 -8.54 -13.97
CA TYR A 145 -2.16 -8.14 -12.62
C TYR A 145 -0.96 -7.20 -12.64
N CYS A 146 -1.08 -6.11 -11.92
CA CYS A 146 -0.03 -5.17 -11.59
C CYS A 146 0.48 -5.45 -10.18
N ALA A 147 1.78 -5.29 -9.91
CA ALA A 147 2.34 -5.46 -8.57
C ALA A 147 3.54 -4.56 -8.30
N LEU A 148 3.77 -4.21 -7.03
CA LEU A 148 4.97 -3.49 -6.54
C LEU A 148 6.12 -4.43 -6.13
N ARG A 149 5.85 -5.73 -6.03
CA ARG A 149 6.82 -6.76 -5.66
C ARG A 149 6.66 -7.96 -6.56
N PRO A 150 7.73 -8.77 -6.75
CA PRO A 150 7.61 -10.03 -7.46
C PRO A 150 6.54 -10.91 -6.80
N THR A 151 5.57 -11.35 -7.60
CA THR A 151 4.52 -12.26 -7.14
C THR A 151 4.99 -13.71 -7.28
N VAL A 152 4.77 -14.52 -6.24
CA VAL A 152 5.10 -15.95 -6.26
C VAL A 152 3.85 -16.73 -6.68
N THR A 153 4.00 -17.66 -7.62
CA THR A 153 2.97 -18.62 -7.99
C THR A 153 3.11 -19.89 -7.14
N THR A 154 2.35 -19.98 -6.05
CA THR A 154 2.02 -21.28 -5.43
C THR A 154 0.82 -21.88 -6.16
N GLY A 155 0.90 -23.16 -6.55
CA GLY A 155 -0.07 -23.82 -7.42
C GLY A 155 -1.54 -23.63 -7.02
N ASP A 156 -2.41 -23.61 -8.04
CA ASP A 156 -3.89 -23.57 -8.03
C ASP A 156 -4.59 -22.54 -7.15
N THR A 157 -3.86 -21.61 -6.54
CA THR A 157 -4.42 -20.56 -5.69
C THR A 157 -4.20 -19.19 -6.30
N THR A 158 -5.15 -18.28 -6.06
CA THR A 158 -5.10 -16.88 -6.48
C THR A 158 -3.72 -16.30 -6.23
N PRO A 159 -3.11 -15.57 -7.20
CA PRO A 159 -1.78 -15.03 -7.02
C PRO A 159 -1.71 -14.18 -5.75
N LEU A 160 -0.98 -14.68 -4.76
CA LEU A 160 -0.78 -14.00 -3.49
C LEU A 160 0.40 -13.05 -3.66
N GLN A 161 0.14 -11.75 -3.65
CA GLN A 161 1.20 -10.76 -3.55
C GLN A 161 1.94 -11.01 -2.22
N LYS A 162 3.16 -11.52 -2.28
CA LYS A 162 3.96 -11.84 -1.10
C LYS A 162 4.39 -10.53 -0.44
N HIS A 163 3.64 -10.07 0.55
CA HIS A 163 4.11 -9.02 1.44
C HIS A 163 5.22 -9.58 2.32
N THR A 164 6.34 -8.86 2.37
CA THR A 164 7.32 -9.04 3.44
C THR A 164 6.72 -8.35 4.66
N GLU A 165 5.92 -9.08 5.44
CA GLU A 165 5.49 -8.63 6.75
C GLU A 165 6.57 -8.96 7.77
N LEU A 166 7.07 -7.92 8.45
CA LEU A 166 7.58 -8.09 9.81
C LEU A 166 6.36 -8.44 10.66
N HIS A 167 6.23 -9.73 10.94
CA HIS A 167 5.15 -10.28 11.74
C HIS A 167 5.17 -9.62 13.13
N THR A 168 4.11 -8.89 13.47
CA THR A 168 3.53 -8.87 14.82
C THR A 168 2.17 -8.14 14.74
N ASP A 169 1.11 -8.95 14.74
CA ASP A 169 -0.24 -8.68 15.27
C ASP A 169 -1.01 -7.45 14.76
N ASN A 170 -2.23 -7.67 14.25
CA ASN A 170 -3.20 -6.72 13.66
C ASN A 170 -2.95 -6.24 12.21
N THR A 171 -2.84 -7.18 11.26
CA THR A 171 -2.53 -6.90 9.85
C THR A 171 -3.70 -6.33 9.05
N PRO A 172 -3.57 -5.12 8.48
CA PRO A 172 -4.50 -4.64 7.48
C PRO A 172 -4.24 -5.34 6.14
N VAL A 173 -5.22 -6.13 5.70
CA VAL A 173 -5.20 -6.79 4.39
C VAL A 173 -5.26 -5.72 3.29
N CYS A 174 -4.13 -5.43 2.65
CA CYS A 174 -4.12 -4.63 1.43
C CYS A 174 -4.77 -5.45 0.30
N THR A 175 -5.88 -4.97 -0.23
CA THR A 175 -6.68 -5.66 -1.23
C THR A 175 -5.92 -5.75 -2.56
N VAL A 176 -5.72 -6.96 -3.08
CA VAL A 176 -5.20 -7.17 -4.44
C VAL A 176 -6.33 -6.90 -5.43
N TYR A 177 -6.12 -5.94 -6.33
CA TYR A 177 -7.06 -5.64 -7.42
C TYR A 177 -6.49 -6.14 -8.74
N SER A 178 -7.36 -6.69 -9.60
CA SER A 178 -7.00 -7.17 -10.94
C SER A 178 -7.99 -6.67 -11.98
N THR A 179 -7.56 -6.62 -13.23
CA THR A 179 -8.40 -6.21 -14.37
C THR A 179 -8.58 -7.40 -15.31
N THR A 180 -9.82 -7.70 -15.68
CA THR A 180 -10.10 -8.72 -16.69
C THR A 180 -10.22 -8.04 -18.05
N LEU A 181 -9.41 -8.45 -19.01
CA LEU A 181 -9.58 -8.04 -20.40
C LEU A 181 -10.35 -9.13 -21.14
N LYS A 182 -11.51 -8.77 -21.68
CA LYS A 182 -12.28 -9.60 -22.62
C LYS A 182 -12.22 -9.00 -24.01
N LEU A 183 -12.20 -9.86 -25.02
CA LEU A 183 -12.17 -9.40 -26.40
C LEU A 183 -13.48 -9.68 -27.10
N THR A 184 -13.87 -8.73 -27.94
CA THR A 184 -15.03 -8.81 -28.82
C THR A 184 -14.55 -8.91 -30.26
N GLN A 185 -15.21 -9.77 -31.03
CA GLN A 185 -14.96 -9.95 -32.47
C GLN A 185 -15.41 -8.73 -33.27
#